data_AF-A0A842M8I2-F1
#
_entry.id   AF-A0A842M8I2-F1
#
_cell.length_a   1.000
_cell.length_b   1.000
_cell.length_c   1.000
_cell.angle_alpha   90.00
_cell.angle_beta   90.00
_cell.angle_gamma   90.00
#
_symmetry.space_group_name_H-M   'P 1'
#
loop_
_entity.id
_entity.type
_entity.pdbx_description
1 polymer ?
#
loop_
_entity_poly.entity_id
_entity_poly.type
_entity_poly.pdbx_seq_one_letter_code
_entity_poly.pdbx_strand_id
1 'polypeptide(L)' 'MNCRVCGAPSREGMCKKHAKAERKLRDHFRVWAERTGLEWMDYLEAIIENDRTGRLVKEVATYLRSAEG' A
#
# COMPACT_ATOMS: atom_id res chain seq x y z
N MET A 1 0.34 10.27 18.05
CA MET A 1 1.10 9.20 17.38
C MET A 1 1.58 9.73 16.04
N ASN A 2 2.54 9.05 15.41
CA ASN A 2 3.08 9.46 14.12
C ASN A 2 2.76 8.40 13.06
N CYS A 3 2.71 8.82 11.81
CA CYS A 3 2.52 7.95 10.67
C CYS A 3 3.72 7.02 10.55
N ARG A 4 3.49 5.71 10.54
CA ARG A 4 4.57 4.71 10.44
C ARG A 4 5.30 4.73 9.08
N VAL A 5 4.66 5.30 8.05
CA VAL A 5 5.21 5.40 6.69
C VAL A 5 6.04 6.67 6.49
N CYS A 6 5.61 7.83 7.01
CA CYS A 6 6.27 9.13 6.74
C CYS A 6 6.49 10.03 7.96
N GLY A 7 6.19 9.57 9.17
CA GLY A 7 6.36 10.34 10.41
C GLY A 7 5.34 11.46 10.67
N ALA A 8 4.48 11.80 9.71
CA ALA A 8 3.49 12.86 9.87
C ALA A 8 2.48 12.58 11.02
N PRO A 9 1.90 13.60 11.67
CA PRO A 9 0.95 13.41 12.76
C PRO A 9 -0.21 12.48 12.38
N SER A 10 -0.47 11.49 13.24
CA SER A 10 -1.55 10.52 13.08
C SER A 10 -2.20 10.19 14.43
N ARG A 11 -3.49 9.86 14.38
CA ARG A 11 -4.22 9.36 15.55
C ARG A 11 -4.18 7.84 15.67
N GLU A 12 -3.97 7.13 14.55
CA GLU A 12 -4.26 5.68 14.43
C GLU A 12 -3.13 4.91 13.71
N GLY A 13 -1.93 5.49 13.58
CA GLY A 13 -0.74 4.82 13.03
C GLY A 13 -0.41 5.19 11.58
N MET A 14 -1.38 5.49 10.72
CA MET A 14 -1.15 6.12 9.41
C MET A 14 -1.77 7.51 9.33
N CYS A 15 -1.13 8.46 8.63
CA CYS A 15 -1.77 9.74 8.37
C CYS A 15 -2.94 9.55 7.38
N LYS A 16 -3.87 10.52 7.31
CA LYS A 16 -5.07 10.43 6.45
C LYS A 16 -4.77 10.08 4.99
N LYS A 17 -3.64 10.56 4.45
CA LYS A 17 -3.20 10.30 3.07
C LYS A 17 -2.79 8.83 2.88
N HIS A 18 -1.95 8.30 3.77
CA HIS A 18 -1.49 6.91 3.71
C HIS A 18 -2.61 5.92 4.03
N ALA A 19 -3.47 6.20 5.02
CA ALA A 19 -4.64 5.36 5.30
C ALA A 19 -5.60 5.28 4.10
N LYS A 20 -5.81 6.39 3.39
CA LYS A 20 -6.61 6.39 2.15
C LYS A 20 -5.93 5.61 1.02
N ALA A 21 -4.60 5.70 0.91
CA ALA A 21 -3.83 4.94 -0.08
C ALA A 21 -3.86 3.44 0.21
N GLU A 22 -3.69 3.02 1.46
CA GLU A 22 -3.81 1.62 1.89
C GLU A 22 -5.19 1.05 1.56
N ARG A 23 -6.25 1.77 1.92
CA ARG A 23 -7.62 1.34 1.61
C ARG A 23 -7.81 1.11 0.11
N LYS A 24 -7.34 2.03 -0.74
CA LYS A 24 -7.42 1.88 -2.19
C LYS A 24 -6.56 0.71 -2.69
N LEU A 25 -5.35 0.57 -2.17
CA LEU A 25 -4.43 -0.51 -2.55
C LEU A 25 -5.06 -1.89 -2.31
N ARG A 26 -5.66 -2.10 -1.13
CA ARG A 26 -6.37 -3.35 -0.76
C ARG A 26 -7.64 -3.56 -1.57
N ASP A 27 -8.38 -2.51 -1.92
CA ASP A 27 -9.57 -2.59 -2.77
C ASP A 27 -9.21 -3.04 -4.21
N HIS A 28 -8.16 -2.44 -4.78
CA HIS A 28 -7.67 -2.79 -6.12
C HIS A 28 -7.04 -4.19 -6.17
N PHE A 29 -6.48 -4.68 -5.07
CA PHE A 29 -5.94 -6.03 -5.01
C PHE A 29 -7.00 -7.09 -5.31
N ARG A 30 -8.22 -6.93 -4.81
CA ARG A 30 -9.30 -7.90 -5.09
C ARG A 30 -9.51 -8.07 -6.59
N VAL A 31 -9.61 -6.96 -7.30
CA VAL A 31 -9.77 -6.93 -8.77
C VAL A 31 -8.56 -7.52 -9.49
N TRP A 32 -7.35 -7.26 -9.00
CA TRP A 32 -6.13 -7.84 -9.57
C TRP A 32 -6.04 -9.34 -9.33
N ALA A 33 -6.26 -9.80 -8.10
CA ALA A 33 -6.24 -11.21 -7.72
C ALA A 33 -7.25 -12.02 -8.56
N GLU A 34 -8.47 -11.51 -8.74
CA GLU A 34 -9.49 -12.14 -9.59
C GLU A 34 -9.08 -12.25 -11.07
N ARG A 35 -8.26 -11.33 -11.58
CA ARG A 35 -7.87 -11.27 -13.01
C ARG A 35 -6.54 -11.93 -13.33
N THR A 36 -5.63 -11.97 -12.36
CA THR A 36 -4.24 -12.37 -12.56
C THR A 36 -3.87 -13.61 -11.77
N GLY A 37 -4.64 -13.95 -10.72
CA GLY A 37 -4.30 -15.01 -9.78
C GLY A 37 -3.11 -14.67 -8.86
N LEU A 38 -2.64 -13.41 -8.86
CA LEU A 38 -1.53 -12.99 -8.01
C LEU A 38 -1.90 -13.07 -6.53
N GLU A 39 -0.94 -13.51 -5.73
CA GLU A 39 -1.04 -13.42 -4.27
C GLU A 39 -0.70 -12.00 -3.80
N TRP A 40 -0.99 -11.72 -2.53
CA TRP A 40 -0.85 -10.38 -1.97
C TRP A 40 0.57 -9.81 -2.10
N MET A 41 1.59 -10.62 -1.84
CA MET A 41 2.99 -10.18 -1.89
C MET A 41 3.44 -9.85 -3.32
N ASP A 42 3.09 -10.70 -4.30
CA ASP A 42 3.39 -10.44 -5.71
C ASP A 42 2.69 -9.18 -6.22
N TYR A 43 1.46 -8.94 -5.76
CA TYR A 43 0.75 -7.71 -6.07
C TYR A 43 1.46 -6.48 -5.48
N LEU A 44 1.91 -6.53 -4.23
CA LEU A 44 2.65 -5.41 -3.63
C LEU A 44 3.94 -5.11 -4.41
N GLU A 45 4.67 -6.13 -4.83
CA GLU A 45 5.86 -5.97 -5.66
C GLU A 45 5.54 -5.32 -7.02
N ALA A 46 4.53 -5.83 -7.72
CA ALA A 46 4.07 -5.26 -8.99
C ALA A 46 3.66 -3.78 -8.85
N ILE A 47 3.05 -3.39 -7.72
CA ILE A 47 2.68 -2.00 -7.44
C ILE A 47 3.89 -1.10 -7.19
N ILE A 48 4.91 -1.60 -6.48
CA ILE A 48 6.15 -0.87 -6.19
C ILE A 48 6.92 -0.60 -7.50
N GLU A 49 7.03 -1.61 -8.35
CA GLU A 49 7.75 -1.54 -9.64
C GLU A 49 6.99 -0.70 -10.70
N ASN A 50 5.68 -0.56 -10.59
CA ASN A 50 4.90 0.17 -11.59
C ASN A 50 5.07 1.70 -11.49
N ASP A 51 5.79 2.31 -12.43
CA ASP A 51 6.01 3.76 -12.52
C ASP A 51 4.74 4.62 -12.63
N ARG A 52 3.61 4.06 -13.03
CA ARG A 52 2.33 4.78 -13.09
C ARG A 52 1.63 4.84 -11.74
N THR A 53 2.07 4.07 -10.75
CA THR A 53 1.52 4.08 -9.40
C THR A 53 1.91 5.38 -8.69
N GLY A 54 0.91 6.08 -8.15
CA GLY A 54 1.13 7.29 -7.37
C GLY A 54 2.01 7.05 -6.13
N ARG A 55 2.88 8.01 -5.83
CA ARG A 55 3.88 7.94 -4.75
C ARG A 55 3.35 7.41 -3.41
N LEU A 56 2.22 7.94 -2.92
CA LEU A 56 1.63 7.52 -1.64
C LEU A 56 1.26 6.03 -1.62
N VAL A 57 0.85 5.49 -2.75
CA VAL A 57 0.48 4.07 -2.89
C VAL A 57 1.74 3.21 -2.91
N LYS A 58 2.81 3.66 -3.60
CA LYS A 58 4.12 3.00 -3.54
C LYS A 58 4.69 2.99 -2.13
N GLU A 59 4.68 4.12 -1.43
CA GLU A 59 5.17 4.24 -0.05
C GLU A 59 4.44 3.27 0.90
N VAL A 60 3.11 3.14 0.75
CA VAL A 60 2.32 2.17 1.51
C VAL A 60 2.64 0.73 1.11
N ALA A 61 2.73 0.43 -0.19
CA ALA A 61 3.03 -0.92 -0.66
C ALA A 61 4.40 -1.39 -0.17
N THR A 62 5.43 -0.52 -0.20
CA THR A 62 6.75 -0.81 0.36
C THR A 62 6.68 -1.07 1.86
N TYR A 63 5.94 -0.25 2.62
CA TYR A 63 5.76 -0.46 4.05
C TYR A 63 5.10 -1.80 4.36
N LEU A 64 4.01 -2.14 3.66
CA LEU A 64 3.26 -3.39 3.85
C LEU A 64 4.11 -4.61 3.49
N ARG A 65 4.87 -4.56 2.38
CA ARG A 65 5.77 -5.64 1.98
C ARG A 65 6.82 -5.95 3.06
N SER A 66 7.32 -4.92 3.75
CA SER A 66 8.27 -5.10 4.85
C SER A 66 7.63 -5.45 6.20
N ALA A 67 6.33 -5.20 6.38
CA ALA A 67 5.63 -5.43 7.63
C ALA A 67 4.86 -6.77 7.66
N GLU A 68 4.48 -7.28 6.50
CA GLU A 68 3.67 -8.50 6.33
C GLU A 68 4.47 -9.69 5.75
N GLY A 69 5.72 -9.47 5.33
CA GLY A 69 6.66 -10.52 4.86
C GLY A 69 7.68 -10.89 5.94
#